data_AF-A0A956NCG0-F1
#
_entry.id   AF-A0A956NCG0-F1
#
_cell.length_a   1.000
_cell.length_b   1.000
_cell.length_c   1.000
_cell.angle_alpha   90.00
_cell.angle_beta   90.00
_cell.angle_gamma   90.00
#
_symmetry.space_group_name_H-M   'P 1'
#
loop_
_entity.id
_entity.type
_entity.pdbx_description
1 polymer ?
#
loop_
_entity_poly.entity_id
_entity_poly.type
_entity_poly.pdbx_seq_one_letter_code
_entity_poly.pdbx_strand_id
1 'polypeptide(L)'
;MIKNRTPLPASPVGAKRLALSAFSGLVLFLGLAALLATSAAAAVPGLVVRDNPDDRGEAILVEWDGEAAGDSVRVERAESEAGPWVMRRALPGSAARFVDQGEGGPERGKTYFYRVNGQVLSATPTAQWWNKGRTNLFLILALYLGLIMVFLNIARKGGSLFIRKIAGLDAMEEAIGRATEMGKPVLYVPGIDDANNIQTIYSMAILNSVAKMVAQYDTELIVPLAKAFVLPLAEETVRSGYMDVGRPDSFRADNIRFLSDEQFAFTAAVNGIMLREKPAANLFLGSFFAESLVLAETGFTTGAIQIAGTANIHQLPFFVVACDYTMIGEEFFATSAYLSREPMLVGTLKGGDMMKLVIMVFLVVAAIAATMGHSEAFRSLLVIR
;
A
#
# COMPACT_ATOMS: atom_id res chain seq x y z
N MET A 1 5.12 -58.34 98.08
CA MET A 1 5.92 -59.53 98.40
C MET A 1 7.33 -59.31 97.83
N ILE A 2 8.34 -59.60 98.64
CA ILE A 2 9.75 -59.19 98.54
C ILE A 2 10.52 -59.94 97.45
N LYS A 3 11.36 -59.26 96.63
CA LYS A 3 12.85 -59.44 96.49
C LYS A 3 13.45 -58.77 95.23
N ASN A 4 14.32 -57.79 95.46
CA ASN A 4 15.72 -57.65 95.00
C ASN A 4 16.22 -58.44 93.77
N ARG A 5 16.89 -57.75 92.84
CA ARG A 5 18.38 -57.61 92.86
C ARG A 5 18.92 -56.51 91.92
N THR A 6 20.02 -55.95 92.40
CA THR A 6 20.79 -54.76 92.01
C THR A 6 21.87 -55.02 90.92
N PRO A 7 22.56 -53.95 90.41
CA PRO A 7 23.16 -53.82 89.06
C PRO A 7 24.71 -53.84 89.07
N LEU A 8 25.36 -53.50 87.92
CA LEU A 8 26.75 -52.98 87.77
C LEU A 8 27.02 -52.56 86.27
N PRO A 9 28.06 -51.75 85.88
CA PRO A 9 27.93 -50.30 85.61
C PRO A 9 28.53 -49.69 84.28
N ALA A 10 28.10 -48.45 83.98
CA ALA A 10 28.73 -47.22 83.42
C ALA A 10 29.67 -47.08 82.17
N SER A 11 29.17 -46.25 81.20
CA SER A 11 29.83 -45.19 80.34
C SER A 11 30.75 -45.60 79.14
N PRO A 12 31.09 -44.71 78.16
CA PRO A 12 30.79 -43.26 78.01
C PRO A 12 30.35 -42.77 76.60
N VAL A 13 29.98 -41.49 76.53
CA VAL A 13 29.77 -40.63 75.35
C VAL A 13 31.12 -40.18 74.75
N GLY A 14 31.24 -40.10 73.42
CA GLY A 14 32.21 -39.21 72.75
C GLY A 14 33.03 -39.82 71.60
N ALA A 15 33.27 -38.99 70.57
CA ALA A 15 34.19 -39.18 69.45
C ALA A 15 33.74 -40.10 68.28
N LYS A 16 33.03 -39.50 67.32
CA LYS A 16 33.11 -39.82 65.87
C LYS A 16 32.41 -38.74 65.01
N ARG A 17 32.82 -37.48 65.18
CA ARG A 17 32.55 -36.36 64.26
C ARG A 17 33.88 -35.75 63.84
N LEU A 18 34.65 -36.42 62.96
CA LEU A 18 35.84 -35.87 62.29
C LEU A 18 36.45 -36.92 61.34
N ALA A 19 35.69 -37.38 60.34
CA ALA A 19 36.25 -38.21 59.25
C ALA A 19 35.42 -38.19 57.95
N LEU A 20 34.54 -37.20 57.74
CA LEU A 20 33.65 -37.17 56.57
C LEU A 20 33.59 -35.81 55.84
N SER A 21 34.59 -34.95 56.04
CA SER A 21 34.65 -33.61 55.41
C SER A 21 35.80 -33.41 54.43
N ALA A 22 36.63 -34.43 54.17
CA ALA A 22 37.77 -34.32 53.25
C ALA A 22 37.55 -35.02 51.89
N PHE A 23 36.48 -35.82 51.73
CA PHE A 23 36.25 -36.60 50.49
C PHE A 23 35.22 -35.96 49.54
N SER A 24 34.45 -34.98 50.00
CA SER A 24 33.42 -34.28 49.22
C SER A 24 33.91 -33.03 48.49
N GLY A 25 35.09 -32.50 48.84
CA GLY A 25 35.68 -31.33 48.18
C GLY A 25 36.39 -31.63 46.87
N LEU A 26 36.95 -32.83 46.70
CA LEU A 26 37.74 -33.18 45.50
C LEU A 26 36.86 -33.64 44.32
N VAL A 27 35.71 -34.26 44.60
CA VAL A 27 34.76 -34.72 43.58
C VAL A 27 33.95 -33.56 42.99
N LEU A 28 33.71 -32.50 43.77
CA LEU A 28 33.02 -31.30 43.25
C LEU A 28 33.91 -30.45 42.35
N PHE A 29 35.23 -30.46 42.55
CA PHE A 29 36.17 -29.71 41.70
C PHE A 29 36.48 -30.41 40.37
N LEU A 30 36.46 -31.76 40.35
CA LEU A 30 36.56 -32.53 39.10
C LEU A 30 35.24 -32.57 38.31
N GLY A 31 34.09 -32.50 39.00
CA GLY A 31 32.78 -32.42 38.36
C GLY A 31 32.48 -31.06 37.70
N LEU A 32 33.05 -29.96 38.21
CA LEU A 32 32.86 -28.63 37.64
C LEU A 32 33.84 -28.33 36.48
N ALA A 33 35.01 -28.96 36.46
CA ALA A 33 35.94 -28.89 35.32
C ALA A 33 35.46 -29.72 34.11
N ALA A 34 34.67 -30.78 34.34
CA ALA A 34 34.12 -31.62 33.28
C ALA A 34 32.90 -31.01 32.55
N LEU A 35 32.26 -29.95 33.10
CA LEU A 35 31.20 -29.21 32.41
C LEU A 35 31.73 -28.03 31.56
N LEU A 36 33.05 -27.83 31.54
CA LEU A 36 33.76 -26.91 30.64
C LEU A 36 34.58 -27.65 29.58
N ALA A 37 34.35 -28.96 29.43
CA ALA A 37 34.69 -29.66 28.21
C ALA A 37 33.79 -29.11 27.09
N THR A 38 34.20 -27.97 26.53
CA THR A 38 33.95 -27.66 25.14
C THR A 38 34.39 -28.90 24.38
N SER A 39 33.44 -29.77 24.01
CA SER A 39 33.66 -30.64 22.87
C SER A 39 34.13 -29.70 21.79
N ALA A 40 35.40 -29.80 21.38
CA ALA A 40 35.92 -29.01 20.27
C ALA A 40 34.99 -29.34 19.10
N ALA A 41 34.03 -28.45 18.86
CA ALA A 41 33.03 -28.65 17.83
C ALA A 41 33.84 -28.79 16.56
N ALA A 42 33.70 -29.93 15.89
CA ALA A 42 34.50 -30.22 14.73
C ALA A 42 34.33 -29.07 13.72
N ALA A 43 35.46 -28.60 13.22
CA ALA A 43 35.53 -27.55 12.21
C ALA A 43 34.57 -27.88 11.07
N VAL A 44 33.73 -26.91 10.69
CA VAL A 44 32.83 -27.11 9.56
C VAL A 44 33.62 -26.86 8.28
N PRO A 45 33.71 -27.84 7.36
CA PRO A 45 34.44 -27.63 6.11
C PRO A 45 33.72 -26.58 5.26
N GLY A 46 34.49 -25.81 4.49
CA GLY A 46 33.93 -24.88 3.51
C GLY A 46 33.13 -23.71 4.07
N LEU A 47 33.34 -23.29 5.33
CA LEU A 47 32.65 -22.13 5.90
C LEU A 47 32.93 -20.87 5.06
N VAL A 48 31.87 -20.23 4.60
CA VAL A 48 31.86 -18.96 3.87
C VAL A 48 30.89 -18.01 4.56
N VAL A 49 31.39 -16.83 4.92
CA VAL A 49 30.58 -15.73 5.44
C VAL A 49 30.71 -14.59 4.44
N ARG A 50 29.59 -14.16 3.85
CA ARG A 50 29.57 -13.14 2.81
C ARG A 50 28.32 -12.29 2.88
N ASP A 51 28.38 -11.12 2.27
CA ASP A 51 27.21 -10.27 2.04
C ASP A 51 26.10 -11.07 1.35
N ASN A 52 24.86 -10.91 1.80
CA ASN A 52 23.73 -11.63 1.21
C ASN A 52 23.43 -11.04 -0.17
N PRO A 53 23.35 -11.85 -1.24
CA PRO A 53 23.03 -11.33 -2.56
C PRO A 53 21.60 -10.79 -2.63
N ASP A 54 21.40 -9.81 -3.51
CA ASP A 54 20.12 -9.19 -3.89
C ASP A 54 19.38 -8.49 -2.73
N ASP A 55 20.09 -7.94 -1.74
CA ASP A 55 19.50 -7.27 -0.59
C ASP A 55 19.88 -5.77 -0.46
N ARG A 56 19.44 -5.12 0.61
CA ARG A 56 19.72 -3.71 0.92
C ARG A 56 20.95 -3.53 1.84
N GLY A 57 21.77 -4.56 2.00
CA GLY A 57 22.84 -4.61 3.00
C GLY A 57 22.28 -4.78 4.42
N GLU A 58 21.26 -5.61 4.57
CA GLU A 58 20.56 -5.88 5.84
C GLU A 58 20.72 -7.35 6.27
N ALA A 59 21.38 -8.16 5.44
CA ALA A 59 21.58 -9.58 5.68
C ALA A 59 23.01 -10.03 5.38
N ILE A 60 23.46 -11.04 6.13
CA ILE A 60 24.72 -11.75 5.86
C ILE A 60 24.40 -13.23 5.67
N LEU A 61 24.97 -13.79 4.61
CA LEU A 61 24.86 -15.20 4.27
C LEU A 61 26.04 -15.97 4.87
N VAL A 62 25.73 -16.95 5.69
CA VAL A 62 26.66 -17.89 6.32
C VAL A 62 26.39 -19.28 5.76
N GLU A 63 27.32 -19.84 5.01
CA GLU A 63 27.20 -21.14 4.35
C GLU A 63 28.39 -22.03 4.69
N TRP A 64 28.19 -23.33 4.67
CA TRP A 64 29.25 -24.30 4.90
C TRP A 64 28.96 -25.61 4.17
N ASP A 65 29.99 -26.41 3.96
CA ASP A 65 29.88 -27.67 3.23
C ASP A 65 29.45 -28.81 4.15
N GLY A 66 28.47 -29.60 3.70
CA GLY A 66 28.07 -30.87 4.31
C GLY A 66 27.27 -30.76 5.60
N GLU A 67 26.99 -31.93 6.20
CA GLU A 67 26.41 -32.02 7.54
C GLU A 67 27.52 -31.76 8.57
N ALA A 68 27.26 -30.85 9.51
CA ALA A 68 28.22 -30.59 10.57
C ALA A 68 28.38 -31.83 11.44
N ALA A 69 29.60 -32.11 11.89
CA ALA A 69 29.84 -33.21 12.82
C ALA A 69 29.25 -32.86 14.21
N GLY A 70 27.99 -33.28 14.43
CA GLY A 70 27.24 -33.12 15.67
C GLY A 70 25.73 -32.88 15.45
N ASP A 71 24.93 -32.95 16.51
CA ASP A 71 23.46 -32.81 16.43
C ASP A 71 22.99 -31.39 16.07
N SER A 72 23.85 -30.38 16.26
CA SER A 72 23.50 -28.97 15.99
C SER A 72 24.70 -28.11 15.58
N VAL A 73 24.43 -27.09 14.75
CA VAL A 73 25.35 -26.02 14.37
C VAL A 73 24.98 -24.75 15.12
N ARG A 74 25.92 -24.17 15.85
CA ARG A 74 25.72 -22.89 16.54
C ARG A 74 26.32 -21.77 15.71
N VAL A 75 25.50 -20.76 15.40
CA VAL A 75 25.94 -19.55 14.73
C VAL A 75 25.87 -18.39 15.73
N GLU A 76 27.04 -17.80 15.99
CA GLU A 76 27.21 -16.66 16.88
C GLU A 76 27.77 -15.47 16.09
N ARG A 77 27.42 -14.25 16.50
CA ARG A 77 27.86 -13.00 15.89
C ARG A 77 28.50 -12.08 16.93
N ALA A 78 29.54 -11.37 16.53
CA ALA A 78 30.15 -10.28 17.30
C ALA A 78 30.48 -9.08 16.40
N GLU A 79 30.57 -7.89 16.99
CA GLU A 79 31.03 -6.67 16.30
C GLU A 79 32.57 -6.54 16.32
N SER A 80 33.24 -7.36 17.14
CA SER A 80 34.70 -7.45 17.19
C SER A 80 35.13 -8.91 17.27
N GLU A 81 36.34 -9.21 16.79
CA GLU A 81 36.92 -10.56 16.84
C GLU A 81 37.05 -11.10 18.27
N ALA A 82 37.19 -10.21 19.26
CA ALA A 82 37.29 -10.56 20.68
C ALA A 82 35.93 -10.78 21.37
N GLY A 83 34.81 -10.49 20.69
CA GLY A 83 33.46 -10.52 21.26
C GLY A 83 32.94 -9.14 21.72
N PRO A 84 31.86 -9.07 22.51
CA PRO A 84 31.08 -10.20 23.04
C PRO A 84 30.35 -10.97 21.92
N TRP A 85 30.32 -12.29 22.05
CA TRP A 85 29.65 -13.18 21.11
C TRP A 85 28.18 -13.36 21.49
N VAL A 86 27.28 -13.05 20.57
CA VAL A 86 25.83 -13.19 20.73
C VAL A 86 25.34 -14.34 19.88
N MET A 87 24.65 -15.31 20.49
CA MET A 87 24.03 -16.41 19.75
C MET A 87 22.89 -15.89 18.87
N ARG A 88 22.97 -16.12 17.56
CA ARG A 88 21.89 -15.77 16.61
C ARG A 88 20.93 -16.92 16.42
N ARG A 89 21.45 -18.13 16.20
CA ARG A 89 20.63 -19.34 16.04
C ARG A 89 21.41 -20.62 16.30
N ALA A 90 20.73 -21.63 16.84
CA ALA A 90 21.15 -23.02 16.80
C ALA A 90 20.35 -23.74 15.72
N LEU A 91 21.03 -24.34 14.75
CA LEU A 91 20.45 -25.05 13.61
C LEU A 91 20.68 -26.56 13.74
N PRO A 92 19.83 -27.41 13.15
CA PRO A 92 20.09 -28.85 13.07
C PRO A 92 21.42 -29.14 12.38
N GLY A 93 22.09 -30.24 12.73
CA GLY A 93 23.35 -30.67 12.08
C GLY A 93 23.26 -30.85 10.56
N SER A 94 22.06 -31.07 10.03
CA SER A 94 21.76 -31.17 8.59
C SER A 94 21.65 -29.82 7.87
N ALA A 95 21.71 -28.69 8.58
CA ALA A 95 21.68 -27.38 7.95
C ALA A 95 23.06 -27.09 7.32
N ALA A 96 23.04 -26.47 6.13
CA ALA A 96 24.25 -26.04 5.40
C ALA A 96 24.30 -24.51 5.18
N ARG A 97 23.24 -23.80 5.57
CA ARG A 97 23.09 -22.35 5.34
C ARG A 97 22.32 -21.65 6.44
N PHE A 98 22.69 -20.42 6.71
CA PHE A 98 22.01 -19.48 7.59
C PHE A 98 22.08 -18.07 7.01
N VAL A 99 20.97 -17.34 7.08
CA VAL A 99 20.92 -15.92 6.71
C VAL A 99 20.63 -15.14 7.97
N ASP A 100 21.59 -14.32 8.42
CA ASP A 100 21.37 -13.42 9.55
C ASP A 100 20.62 -12.18 9.06
N GLN A 101 19.33 -12.13 9.34
CA GLN A 101 18.42 -11.05 8.93
C GLN A 101 17.30 -10.88 9.98
N GLY A 102 16.64 -9.72 10.00
CA GLY A 102 15.50 -9.43 10.88
C GLY A 102 15.88 -8.70 12.16
N GLU A 103 15.15 -8.92 13.25
CA GLU A 103 15.33 -8.15 14.50
C GLU A 103 16.75 -8.33 15.08
N GLY A 104 17.42 -7.20 15.33
CA GLY A 104 18.83 -7.18 15.72
C GLY A 104 19.79 -7.73 14.65
N GLY A 105 19.40 -7.75 13.38
CA GLY A 105 20.23 -8.14 12.23
C GLY A 105 21.41 -7.19 11.97
N PRO A 106 22.26 -7.50 10.99
CA PRO A 106 23.46 -6.72 10.70
C PRO A 106 23.10 -5.40 10.00
N GLU A 107 23.78 -4.30 10.40
CA GLU A 107 23.59 -2.98 9.79
C GLU A 107 24.54 -2.74 8.62
N ARG A 108 24.03 -2.06 7.59
CA ARG A 108 24.79 -1.70 6.38
C ARG A 108 26.12 -1.02 6.70
N GLY A 109 27.20 -1.55 6.13
CA GLY A 109 28.54 -0.97 6.24
C GLY A 109 29.27 -1.24 7.56
N LYS A 110 28.65 -1.96 8.51
CA LYS A 110 29.33 -2.43 9.72
C LYS A 110 29.86 -3.85 9.50
N THR A 111 31.12 -4.09 9.83
CA THR A 111 31.72 -5.42 9.75
C THR A 111 31.31 -6.26 10.96
N TYR A 112 30.81 -7.46 10.70
CA TYR A 112 30.46 -8.43 11.74
C TYR A 112 31.33 -9.67 11.61
N PHE A 113 31.64 -10.27 12.76
CA PHE A 113 32.37 -11.53 12.87
C PHE A 113 31.38 -12.63 13.21
N TYR A 114 31.43 -13.74 12.49
CA TYR A 114 30.58 -14.91 12.68
C TYR A 114 31.43 -16.08 13.13
N ARG A 115 31.01 -16.71 14.22
CA ARG A 115 31.62 -17.93 14.75
C ARG A 115 30.70 -19.11 14.52
N VAL A 116 31.20 -20.12 13.80
CA VAL A 116 30.51 -21.38 13.52
C VAL A 116 31.42 -22.52 13.93
N ASN A 117 31.03 -23.28 14.95
CA ASN A 117 31.81 -24.38 15.54
C ASN A 117 33.31 -24.05 15.75
N GLY A 118 33.61 -22.84 16.23
CA GLY A 118 34.96 -22.39 16.57
C GLY A 118 35.75 -21.73 15.43
N GLN A 119 35.30 -21.80 14.19
CA GLN A 119 35.87 -21.02 13.09
C GLN A 119 35.25 -19.62 13.06
N VAL A 120 36.07 -18.59 12.88
CA VAL A 120 35.65 -17.18 12.81
C VAL A 120 35.96 -16.60 11.44
N LEU A 121 34.94 -16.04 10.79
CA LEU A 121 35.08 -15.26 9.56
C LEU A 121 34.28 -13.97 9.69
N SER A 122 34.67 -12.94 8.93
CA SER A 122 33.98 -11.66 8.93
C SER A 122 33.32 -11.37 7.59
N ALA A 123 32.22 -10.63 7.63
CA ALA A 123 31.62 -10.02 6.46
C ALA A 123 31.02 -8.67 6.81
N THR A 124 30.92 -7.82 5.79
CA THR A 124 30.30 -6.50 5.86
C THR A 124 29.11 -6.51 4.92
N PRO A 125 27.89 -6.23 5.40
CA PRO A 125 26.73 -6.21 4.53
C PRO A 125 26.72 -4.91 3.74
N THR A 126 26.49 -4.99 2.43
CA THR A 126 26.52 -3.83 1.55
C THR A 126 25.27 -3.76 0.68
N ALA A 127 24.68 -2.57 0.56
CA ALA A 127 23.54 -2.44 -0.35
C ALA A 127 24.01 -2.59 -1.79
N GLN A 128 23.40 -3.53 -2.49
CA GLN A 128 23.68 -3.80 -3.89
C GLN A 128 22.81 -2.90 -4.77
N TRP A 129 23.39 -2.42 -5.88
CA TRP A 129 22.68 -1.55 -6.82
C TRP A 129 21.59 -2.28 -7.62
N TRP A 130 21.72 -3.60 -7.78
CA TRP A 130 20.83 -4.42 -8.58
C TRP A 130 20.38 -5.64 -7.79
N ASN A 131 19.06 -5.84 -7.72
CA ASN A 131 18.44 -7.03 -7.18
C ASN A 131 17.89 -7.88 -8.35
N LYS A 132 18.51 -9.02 -8.60
CA LYS A 132 18.13 -9.94 -9.69
C LYS A 132 16.71 -10.48 -9.53
N GLY A 133 16.27 -10.74 -8.30
CA GLY A 133 14.90 -11.17 -7.96
C GLY A 133 13.81 -10.16 -8.33
N ARG A 134 14.17 -8.88 -8.52
CA ARG A 134 13.26 -7.78 -8.91
C ARG A 134 13.44 -7.30 -10.35
N THR A 135 14.24 -8.01 -11.16
CA THR A 135 14.46 -7.66 -12.57
C THR A 135 13.17 -7.60 -13.37
N ASN A 136 12.22 -8.51 -13.09
CA ASN A 136 10.88 -8.53 -13.69
C ASN A 136 10.12 -7.21 -13.48
N LEU A 137 10.09 -6.70 -12.24
CA LEU A 137 9.43 -5.44 -11.90
C LEU A 137 10.09 -4.26 -12.60
N PHE A 138 11.42 -4.25 -12.67
CA PHE A 138 12.15 -3.23 -13.41
C PHE A 138 11.77 -3.22 -14.89
N LEU A 139 11.72 -4.38 -15.54
CA LEU A 139 11.33 -4.48 -16.95
C LEU A 139 9.89 -4.02 -17.21
N ILE A 140 8.95 -4.41 -16.33
CA ILE A 140 7.54 -3.97 -16.43
C ILE A 140 7.45 -2.46 -16.25
N LEU A 141 8.16 -1.89 -15.27
CA LEU A 141 8.18 -0.45 -15.04
C LEU A 141 8.82 0.31 -16.21
N ALA A 142 9.94 -0.19 -16.74
CA ALA A 142 10.60 0.40 -17.89
C ALA A 142 9.70 0.36 -19.14
N LEU A 143 8.98 -0.74 -19.36
CA LEU A 143 7.98 -0.85 -20.42
C LEU A 143 6.86 0.17 -20.23
N TYR A 144 6.32 0.29 -19.02
CA TYR A 144 5.25 1.24 -18.71
C TYR A 144 5.68 2.69 -18.95
N LEU A 145 6.83 3.08 -18.43
CA LEU A 145 7.41 4.41 -18.67
C LEU A 145 7.72 4.64 -20.16
N GLY A 146 8.23 3.62 -20.85
CA GLY A 146 8.47 3.67 -22.29
C GLY A 146 7.19 3.93 -23.09
N LEU A 147 6.11 3.23 -22.78
CA LEU A 147 4.80 3.45 -23.41
C LEU A 147 4.28 4.85 -23.15
N ILE A 148 4.31 5.33 -21.89
CA ILE A 148 3.92 6.71 -21.56
C ILE A 148 4.73 7.72 -22.39
N MET A 149 6.06 7.58 -22.43
CA MET A 149 6.93 8.50 -23.16
C MET A 149 6.66 8.49 -24.66
N VAL A 150 6.40 7.33 -25.26
CA VAL A 150 6.03 7.21 -26.68
C VAL A 150 4.73 7.95 -26.96
N PHE A 151 3.66 7.70 -26.21
CA PHE A 151 2.36 8.34 -26.45
C PHE A 151 2.36 9.83 -26.11
N LEU A 152 3.11 10.24 -25.08
CA LEU A 152 3.31 11.64 -24.75
C LEU A 152 4.01 12.39 -25.89
N ASN A 153 5.04 11.78 -26.50
CA ASN A 153 5.74 12.37 -27.64
C ASN A 153 4.86 12.45 -28.88
N ILE A 154 4.03 11.43 -29.14
CA ILE A 154 3.05 11.44 -30.24
C ILE A 154 2.03 12.57 -30.03
N ALA A 155 1.47 12.70 -28.83
CA ALA A 155 0.50 13.74 -28.50
C ALA A 155 1.10 15.15 -28.65
N ARG A 156 2.31 15.37 -28.12
CA ARG A 156 3.02 16.65 -28.21
C ARG A 156 3.35 17.07 -29.65
N LYS A 157 3.55 16.11 -30.55
CA LYS A 157 3.79 16.37 -31.98
C LYS A 157 2.51 16.64 -32.79
N GLY A 158 1.35 16.76 -32.12
CA GLY A 158 0.06 16.98 -32.76
C GLY A 158 -0.55 15.70 -33.35
N GLY A 159 -0.05 14.52 -32.98
CA GLY A 159 -0.69 13.27 -33.36
C GLY A 159 -2.08 13.15 -32.73
N SER A 160 -3.10 12.89 -33.55
CA SER A 160 -4.46 12.67 -33.06
C SER A 160 -4.54 11.32 -32.36
N LEU A 161 -4.55 11.33 -31.03
CA LEU A 161 -4.80 10.13 -30.23
C LEU A 161 -6.30 9.98 -30.00
N PHE A 162 -6.85 8.83 -30.42
CA PHE A 162 -8.24 8.51 -30.18
C PHE A 162 -8.47 8.23 -28.69
N ILE A 163 -9.40 9.00 -28.11
CA ILE A 163 -9.98 8.78 -26.78
C ILE A 163 -11.42 8.31 -26.99
N ARG A 164 -11.79 7.19 -26.35
CA ARG A 164 -13.18 6.71 -26.34
C ARG A 164 -14.08 7.75 -25.69
N LYS A 165 -15.23 8.02 -26.29
CA LYS A 165 -16.25 8.90 -25.69
C LYS A 165 -16.77 8.32 -24.38
N ILE A 166 -16.94 9.17 -23.38
CA ILE A 166 -17.50 8.81 -22.08
C ILE A 166 -18.95 9.29 -22.09
N ALA A 167 -19.92 8.37 -21.99
CA ALA A 167 -21.33 8.70 -22.15
C ALA A 167 -21.81 9.76 -21.14
N GLY A 168 -21.31 9.71 -19.89
CA GLY A 168 -21.63 10.70 -18.87
C GLY A 168 -21.16 12.13 -19.19
N LEU A 169 -20.16 12.30 -20.07
CA LEU A 169 -19.71 13.63 -20.49
C LEU A 169 -20.59 14.24 -21.55
N ASP A 170 -20.93 13.48 -22.59
CA ASP A 170 -21.82 13.95 -23.65
C ASP A 170 -23.22 14.26 -23.06
N ALA A 171 -23.68 13.45 -22.11
CA ALA A 171 -24.93 13.68 -21.38
C ALA A 171 -24.94 14.96 -20.53
N MET A 172 -23.77 15.43 -20.08
CA MET A 172 -23.67 16.61 -19.21
C MET A 172 -23.97 17.90 -19.95
N GLU A 173 -23.48 18.04 -21.19
CA GLU A 173 -23.82 19.18 -22.04
C GLU A 173 -25.33 19.23 -22.32
N GLU A 174 -25.93 18.08 -22.66
CA GLU A 174 -27.37 17.94 -22.88
C GLU A 174 -28.18 18.26 -21.60
N ALA A 175 -27.75 17.77 -20.44
CA ALA A 175 -28.42 18.01 -19.17
C ALA A 175 -28.38 19.49 -18.78
N ILE A 176 -27.26 20.18 -19.01
CA ILE A 176 -27.16 21.63 -18.78
C ILE A 176 -28.04 22.38 -19.78
N GLY A 177 -28.02 22.04 -21.07
CA GLY A 177 -28.88 22.68 -22.08
C GLY A 177 -30.36 22.56 -21.73
N ARG A 178 -30.82 21.39 -21.28
CA ARG A 178 -32.19 21.22 -20.76
C ARG A 178 -32.46 22.05 -19.52
N ALA A 179 -31.50 22.17 -18.60
CA ALA A 179 -31.64 23.02 -17.42
C ALA A 179 -31.87 24.48 -17.82
N THR A 180 -31.14 24.96 -18.84
CA THR A 180 -31.35 26.27 -19.44
C THR A 180 -32.75 26.43 -20.02
N GLU A 181 -33.19 25.49 -20.85
CA GLU A 181 -34.52 25.53 -21.50
C GLU A 181 -35.67 25.52 -20.48
N MET A 182 -35.48 24.83 -19.36
CA MET A 182 -36.46 24.75 -18.26
C MET A 182 -36.39 25.93 -17.28
N GLY A 183 -35.38 26.80 -17.40
CA GLY A 183 -35.12 27.89 -16.44
C GLY A 183 -34.85 27.38 -15.01
N LYS A 184 -34.22 26.21 -14.89
CA LYS A 184 -33.93 25.54 -13.61
C LYS A 184 -32.43 25.45 -13.35
N PRO A 185 -32.00 25.40 -12.08
CA PRO A 185 -30.58 25.34 -11.76
C PRO A 185 -29.99 23.95 -12.08
N VAL A 186 -28.66 23.93 -12.18
CA VAL A 186 -27.83 22.73 -12.16
C VAL A 186 -27.19 22.61 -10.77
N LEU A 187 -27.30 21.43 -10.17
CA LEU A 187 -26.64 21.12 -8.89
C LEU A 187 -25.36 20.34 -9.17
N TYR A 188 -24.22 20.80 -8.63
CA TYR A 188 -22.95 20.10 -8.74
C TYR A 188 -22.39 19.76 -7.36
N VAL A 189 -22.17 18.47 -7.09
CA VAL A 189 -21.62 17.99 -5.82
C VAL A 189 -20.24 17.36 -6.08
N PRO A 190 -19.14 17.92 -5.56
CA PRO A 190 -17.78 17.44 -5.83
C PRO A 190 -17.34 16.23 -4.97
N GLY A 191 -18.27 15.56 -4.30
CA GLY A 191 -18.01 14.54 -3.29
C GLY A 191 -17.87 15.11 -1.88
N ILE A 192 -17.58 14.22 -0.92
CA ILE A 192 -17.53 14.55 0.52
C ILE A 192 -16.12 14.57 1.12
N ASP A 193 -15.09 14.22 0.35
CA ASP A 193 -13.69 14.20 0.83
C ASP A 193 -12.96 15.52 0.61
N ASP A 194 -11.85 15.68 1.34
CA ASP A 194 -11.02 16.89 1.30
C ASP A 194 -10.14 16.97 0.02
N ALA A 195 -9.46 18.09 -0.17
CA ALA A 195 -8.58 18.36 -1.30
C ALA A 195 -7.32 17.45 -1.35
N ASN A 196 -7.05 16.67 -0.29
CA ASN A 196 -6.01 15.64 -0.32
C ASN A 196 -6.45 14.37 -1.08
N ASN A 197 -7.75 14.21 -1.37
CA ASN A 197 -8.26 13.14 -2.21
C ASN A 197 -8.12 13.55 -3.69
N ILE A 198 -7.46 12.69 -4.47
CA ILE A 198 -7.28 12.88 -5.91
C ILE A 198 -8.62 13.07 -6.64
N GLN A 199 -9.70 12.45 -6.19
CA GLN A 199 -11.02 12.59 -6.81
C GLN A 199 -11.57 14.01 -6.67
N THR A 200 -11.35 14.67 -5.54
CA THR A 200 -11.76 16.06 -5.31
C THR A 200 -11.01 17.00 -6.27
N ILE A 201 -9.70 16.78 -6.47
CA ILE A 201 -8.89 17.56 -7.42
C ILE A 201 -9.40 17.40 -8.86
N TYR A 202 -9.66 16.16 -9.30
CA TYR A 202 -10.23 15.92 -10.64
C TYR A 202 -11.64 16.50 -10.77
N SER A 203 -12.46 16.44 -9.71
CA SER A 203 -13.77 17.07 -9.68
C SER A 203 -13.69 18.57 -9.93
N MET A 204 -12.70 19.27 -9.37
CA MET A 204 -12.52 20.71 -9.65
C MET A 204 -12.21 20.98 -11.13
N ALA A 205 -11.42 20.13 -11.79
CA ALA A 205 -11.18 20.27 -13.23
C ALA A 205 -12.47 20.10 -14.06
N ILE A 206 -13.35 19.19 -13.64
CA ILE A 206 -14.66 19.01 -14.27
C ILE A 206 -15.57 20.20 -13.97
N LEU A 207 -15.61 20.65 -12.71
CA LEU A 207 -16.38 21.82 -12.26
C LEU A 207 -16.00 23.08 -13.04
N ASN A 208 -14.72 23.31 -13.36
CA ASN A 208 -14.32 24.44 -14.20
C ASN A 208 -14.98 24.38 -15.59
N SER A 209 -15.03 23.19 -16.19
CA SER A 209 -15.65 22.98 -17.50
C SER A 209 -17.18 23.14 -17.41
N VAL A 210 -17.80 22.64 -16.35
CA VAL A 210 -19.23 22.86 -16.06
C VAL A 210 -19.53 24.34 -15.88
N ALA A 211 -18.70 25.06 -15.10
CA ALA A 211 -18.82 26.50 -14.87
C ALA A 211 -18.77 27.30 -16.18
N LYS A 212 -17.88 26.92 -17.11
CA LYS A 212 -17.84 27.52 -18.45
C LYS A 212 -19.14 27.30 -19.23
N MET A 213 -19.66 26.07 -19.23
CA MET A 213 -20.89 25.71 -19.96
C MET A 213 -22.12 26.44 -19.38
N VAL A 214 -22.33 26.39 -18.05
CA VAL A 214 -23.46 27.07 -17.41
C VAL A 214 -23.37 28.58 -17.57
N ALA A 215 -22.16 29.17 -17.55
CA ALA A 215 -21.98 30.59 -17.79
C ALA A 215 -22.31 30.98 -19.24
N GLN A 216 -21.92 30.16 -20.23
CA GLN A 216 -22.28 30.38 -21.64
C GLN A 216 -23.80 30.31 -21.86
N TYR A 217 -24.46 29.33 -21.25
CA TYR A 217 -25.91 29.13 -21.36
C TYR A 217 -26.74 29.97 -20.39
N ASP A 218 -26.12 30.83 -19.57
CA ASP A 218 -26.80 31.66 -18.57
C ASP A 218 -27.70 30.83 -17.62
N THR A 219 -27.15 29.72 -17.13
CA THR A 219 -27.83 28.79 -16.24
C THR A 219 -27.29 28.90 -14.83
N GLU A 220 -28.19 28.87 -13.83
CA GLU A 220 -27.79 28.92 -12.44
C GLU A 220 -27.10 27.63 -12.00
N LEU A 221 -25.93 27.77 -11.37
CA LEU A 221 -25.15 26.66 -10.81
C LEU A 221 -25.15 26.75 -9.29
N ILE A 222 -25.49 25.65 -8.62
CA ILE A 222 -25.47 25.49 -7.15
C ILE A 222 -24.41 24.45 -6.80
N VAL A 223 -23.46 24.80 -5.93
CA VAL A 223 -22.32 23.95 -5.57
C VAL A 223 -22.25 23.77 -4.04
N PRO A 224 -23.00 22.82 -3.48
CA PRO A 224 -22.87 22.49 -2.07
C PRO A 224 -21.60 21.67 -1.80
N LEU A 225 -20.95 21.98 -0.68
CA LEU A 225 -19.65 21.43 -0.31
C LEU A 225 -19.68 20.86 1.11
N ALA A 226 -19.09 19.68 1.27
CA ALA A 226 -18.97 19.03 2.57
C ALA A 226 -17.72 19.46 3.34
N LYS A 227 -16.67 19.97 2.68
CA LYS A 227 -15.39 20.29 3.35
C LYS A 227 -15.04 21.75 3.21
N ALA A 228 -14.76 22.39 4.35
CA ALA A 228 -14.46 23.82 4.41
C ALA A 228 -13.20 24.19 3.61
N PHE A 229 -12.18 23.33 3.58
CA PHE A 229 -10.97 23.55 2.78
C PHE A 229 -11.20 23.48 1.26
N VAL A 230 -12.27 22.79 0.83
CA VAL A 230 -12.63 22.70 -0.60
C VAL A 230 -13.40 23.94 -1.06
N LEU A 231 -14.02 24.70 -0.16
CA LEU A 231 -14.76 25.93 -0.47
C LEU A 231 -13.97 26.96 -1.28
N PRO A 232 -12.81 27.46 -0.82
CA PRO A 232 -12.05 28.45 -1.59
C PRO A 232 -11.57 27.89 -2.93
N LEU A 233 -11.28 26.59 -3.01
CA LEU A 233 -10.88 25.93 -4.25
C LEU A 233 -12.03 25.88 -5.26
N ALA A 234 -13.22 25.47 -4.83
CA ALA A 234 -14.42 25.45 -5.66
C ALA A 234 -14.83 26.86 -6.09
N GLU A 235 -14.77 27.83 -5.19
CA GLU A 235 -15.11 29.22 -5.49
C GLU A 235 -14.20 29.80 -6.58
N GLU A 236 -12.89 29.62 -6.45
CA GLU A 236 -11.93 30.08 -7.46
C GLU A 236 -12.11 29.32 -8.79
N THR A 237 -12.36 28.02 -8.72
CA THR A 237 -12.57 27.16 -9.90
C THR A 237 -13.78 27.64 -10.73
N VAL A 238 -14.90 27.93 -10.06
CA VAL A 238 -16.11 28.42 -10.72
C VAL A 238 -15.90 29.85 -11.20
N ARG A 239 -15.33 30.73 -10.37
CA ARG A 239 -15.02 32.12 -10.76
C ARG A 239 -14.14 32.15 -12.02
N SER A 240 -13.07 31.39 -12.06
CA SER A 240 -12.20 31.25 -13.23
C SER A 240 -12.96 30.75 -14.46
N GLY A 241 -13.86 29.78 -14.30
CA GLY A 241 -14.70 29.29 -15.41
C GLY A 241 -15.58 30.39 -16.02
N TYR A 242 -16.18 31.24 -15.18
CA TYR A 242 -16.97 32.40 -15.63
C TYR A 242 -16.10 33.49 -16.28
N MET A 243 -14.92 33.74 -15.73
CA MET A 243 -13.93 34.68 -16.29
C MET A 243 -13.47 34.27 -17.69
N ASP A 244 -13.16 32.99 -17.90
CA ASP A 244 -12.63 32.45 -19.15
C ASP A 244 -13.60 32.63 -20.34
N VAL A 245 -14.91 32.71 -20.07
CA VAL A 245 -15.95 32.94 -21.08
C VAL A 245 -16.44 34.39 -21.13
N GLY A 246 -15.76 35.29 -20.40
CA GLY A 246 -16.06 36.73 -20.42
C GLY A 246 -17.36 37.11 -19.71
N ARG A 247 -17.81 36.32 -18.73
CA ARG A 247 -19.03 36.59 -17.94
C ARG A 247 -18.76 36.66 -16.43
N PRO A 248 -17.83 37.50 -15.96
CA PRO A 248 -17.56 37.66 -14.53
C PRO A 248 -18.78 38.08 -13.71
N ASP A 249 -19.63 38.95 -14.26
CA ASP A 249 -20.75 39.54 -13.54
C ASP A 249 -21.88 38.53 -13.24
N SER A 250 -21.91 37.40 -13.96
CA SER A 250 -22.87 36.31 -13.74
C SER A 250 -22.44 35.38 -12.59
N PHE A 251 -21.21 35.51 -12.07
CA PHE A 251 -20.72 34.68 -10.98
C PHE A 251 -21.42 35.03 -9.66
N ARG A 252 -22.01 34.03 -9.00
CA ARG A 252 -22.68 34.15 -7.70
C ARG A 252 -21.94 33.35 -6.64
N ALA A 253 -21.09 34.02 -5.85
CA ALA A 253 -20.34 33.39 -4.76
C ALA A 253 -21.28 32.71 -3.75
N ASP A 254 -22.45 33.33 -3.49
CA ASP A 254 -23.47 32.78 -2.60
C ASP A 254 -24.00 31.42 -3.03
N ASN A 255 -23.80 30.96 -4.26
CA ASN A 255 -24.22 29.61 -4.67
C ASN A 255 -23.20 28.51 -4.36
N ILE A 256 -22.02 28.88 -3.87
CA ILE A 256 -20.94 27.98 -3.50
C ILE A 256 -20.88 27.94 -1.99
N ARG A 257 -21.40 26.86 -1.39
CA ARG A 257 -21.74 26.84 0.03
C ARG A 257 -21.13 25.63 0.72
N PHE A 258 -20.36 25.89 1.78
CA PHE A 258 -20.11 24.86 2.79
C PHE A 258 -21.41 24.64 3.59
N LEU A 259 -21.82 23.38 3.73
CA LEU A 259 -23.03 23.03 4.49
C LEU A 259 -22.69 22.38 5.84
N SER A 260 -21.94 21.29 5.81
CA SER A 260 -21.50 20.55 7.00
C SER A 260 -20.41 19.56 6.63
N ASP A 261 -19.48 19.31 7.54
CA ASP A 261 -18.43 18.28 7.44
C ASP A 261 -18.89 16.88 7.87
N GLU A 262 -20.03 16.80 8.55
CA GLU A 262 -20.73 15.58 8.91
C GLU A 262 -21.55 15.04 7.73
N GLN A 263 -21.24 13.82 7.31
CA GLN A 263 -21.72 13.21 6.06
C GLN A 263 -23.25 13.26 5.88
N PHE A 264 -24.02 12.83 6.87
CA PHE A 264 -25.48 12.79 6.75
C PHE A 264 -26.14 14.15 6.98
N ALA A 265 -25.50 15.06 7.73
CA ALA A 265 -25.96 16.44 7.83
C ALA A 265 -25.80 17.17 6.49
N PHE A 266 -24.64 16.99 5.83
CA PHE A 266 -24.42 17.43 4.45
C PHE A 266 -25.47 16.87 3.51
N THR A 267 -25.68 15.55 3.53
CA THR A 267 -26.65 14.85 2.67
C THR A 267 -28.07 15.40 2.85
N ALA A 268 -28.52 15.56 4.11
CA ALA A 268 -29.84 16.12 4.40
C ALA A 268 -30.00 17.55 3.89
N ALA A 269 -28.94 18.37 4.00
CA ALA A 269 -28.95 19.74 3.50
C ALA A 269 -29.02 19.80 1.97
N VAL A 270 -28.25 18.95 1.26
CA VAL A 270 -28.30 18.82 -0.20
C VAL A 270 -29.66 18.31 -0.67
N ASN A 271 -30.23 17.32 0.01
CA ASN A 271 -31.61 16.87 -0.26
C ASN A 271 -32.62 18.00 -0.10
N GLY A 272 -32.47 18.82 0.93
CA GLY A 272 -33.30 20.00 1.12
C GLY A 272 -33.18 21.00 -0.04
N ILE A 273 -31.99 21.17 -0.61
CA ILE A 273 -31.78 22.00 -1.82
C ILE A 273 -32.53 21.38 -3.00
N MET A 274 -32.35 20.08 -3.26
CA MET A 274 -33.02 19.39 -4.37
C MET A 274 -34.55 19.53 -4.28
N LEU A 275 -35.13 19.37 -3.10
CA LEU A 275 -36.58 19.46 -2.90
C LEU A 275 -37.15 20.88 -3.06
N ARG A 276 -36.39 21.92 -2.70
CA ARG A 276 -36.82 23.32 -2.80
C ARG A 276 -36.59 23.90 -4.18
N GLU A 277 -35.35 23.81 -4.67
CA GLU A 277 -34.91 24.44 -5.92
C GLU A 277 -35.27 23.61 -7.16
N LYS A 278 -35.50 22.30 -6.97
CA LYS A 278 -35.81 21.33 -8.03
C LYS A 278 -34.90 21.47 -9.26
N PRO A 279 -33.57 21.30 -9.09
CA PRO A 279 -32.62 21.36 -10.20
C PRO A 279 -33.06 20.46 -11.35
N ALA A 280 -32.82 20.89 -12.58
CA ALA A 280 -33.10 20.05 -13.75
C ALA A 280 -32.02 18.96 -13.95
N ALA A 281 -30.81 19.22 -13.46
CA ALA A 281 -29.70 18.28 -13.52
C ALA A 281 -28.92 18.25 -12.20
N ASN A 282 -28.60 17.04 -11.73
CA ASN A 282 -27.73 16.79 -10.59
C ASN A 282 -26.45 16.09 -11.07
N LEU A 283 -25.31 16.70 -10.78
CA LEU A 283 -23.99 16.22 -11.14
C LEU A 283 -23.25 15.78 -9.87
N PHE A 284 -23.11 14.47 -9.68
CA PHE A 284 -22.46 13.86 -8.50
C PHE A 284 -21.07 13.36 -8.89
N LEU A 285 -20.05 14.22 -8.76
CA LEU A 285 -18.73 13.98 -9.36
C LEU A 285 -17.62 14.08 -8.32
N GLY A 286 -17.12 12.96 -7.81
CA GLY A 286 -16.08 12.96 -6.78
C GLY A 286 -16.05 11.70 -5.92
N SER A 287 -15.50 11.84 -4.71
CA SER A 287 -15.48 10.76 -3.71
C SER A 287 -16.79 10.75 -2.94
N PHE A 288 -17.55 9.65 -3.05
CA PHE A 288 -18.80 9.45 -2.34
C PHE A 288 -18.80 8.16 -1.55
N PHE A 289 -19.66 8.08 -0.54
CA PHE A 289 -19.86 6.92 0.32
C PHE A 289 -21.37 6.63 0.49
N ALA A 290 -21.83 6.33 1.71
CA ALA A 290 -23.20 5.90 2.00
C ALA A 290 -24.29 6.90 1.56
N GLU A 291 -23.95 8.17 1.38
CA GLU A 291 -24.85 9.22 0.88
C GLU A 291 -25.25 9.06 -0.58
N SER A 292 -24.49 8.31 -1.37
CA SER A 292 -24.66 8.18 -2.83
C SER A 292 -26.10 7.85 -3.21
N LEU A 293 -26.67 6.80 -2.61
CA LEU A 293 -28.03 6.34 -2.90
C LEU A 293 -29.08 7.35 -2.42
N VAL A 294 -28.85 7.98 -1.27
CA VAL A 294 -29.81 8.94 -0.68
C VAL A 294 -29.90 10.22 -1.52
N LEU A 295 -28.77 10.70 -2.02
CA LEU A 295 -28.72 11.82 -2.96
C LEU A 295 -29.40 11.46 -4.28
N ALA A 296 -29.06 10.30 -4.85
CA ALA A 296 -29.60 9.85 -6.13
C ALA A 296 -31.12 9.60 -6.08
N GLU A 297 -31.63 8.97 -5.02
CA GLU A 297 -33.08 8.74 -4.87
C GLU A 297 -33.86 10.07 -4.77
N THR A 298 -33.29 11.04 -4.06
CA THR A 298 -33.92 12.36 -3.90
C THR A 298 -33.97 13.10 -5.25
N GLY A 299 -32.88 13.08 -6.01
CA GLY A 299 -32.86 13.73 -7.32
C GLY A 299 -33.75 13.05 -8.36
N PHE A 300 -33.83 11.71 -8.33
CA PHE A 300 -34.81 10.95 -9.12
C PHE A 300 -36.24 11.37 -8.77
N THR A 301 -36.55 11.50 -7.47
CA THR A 301 -37.87 11.94 -7.00
C THR A 301 -38.23 13.35 -7.45
N THR A 302 -37.25 14.25 -7.60
CA THR A 302 -37.49 15.60 -8.13
C THR A 302 -37.52 15.68 -9.66
N GLY A 303 -37.28 14.56 -10.35
CA GLY A 303 -37.27 14.45 -11.81
C GLY A 303 -36.04 15.10 -12.47
N ALA A 304 -34.92 15.19 -11.74
CA ALA A 304 -33.67 15.71 -12.28
C ALA A 304 -32.94 14.62 -13.07
N ILE A 305 -32.30 14.98 -14.18
CA ILE A 305 -31.31 14.08 -14.81
C ILE A 305 -30.10 13.98 -13.91
N GLN A 306 -29.61 12.77 -13.69
CA GLN A 306 -28.51 12.51 -12.77
C GLN A 306 -27.31 11.93 -13.49
N ILE A 307 -26.17 12.61 -13.34
CA ILE A 307 -24.90 12.18 -13.89
C ILE A 307 -23.93 12.03 -12.73
N ALA A 308 -23.46 10.81 -12.53
CA ALA A 308 -22.56 10.47 -11.44
C ALA A 308 -21.17 10.08 -11.96
N GLY A 309 -20.17 10.18 -11.10
CA GLY A 309 -18.80 9.75 -11.38
C GLY A 309 -17.99 9.63 -10.11
N THR A 310 -17.45 8.44 -9.87
CA THR A 310 -16.61 8.16 -8.70
C THR A 310 -15.62 7.04 -8.98
N ALA A 311 -14.49 7.06 -8.28
CA ALA A 311 -13.52 5.96 -8.23
C ALA A 311 -13.70 5.04 -7.02
N ASN A 312 -14.68 5.31 -6.16
CA ASN A 312 -14.98 4.46 -5.02
C ASN A 312 -15.76 3.22 -5.47
N ILE A 313 -15.03 2.10 -5.60
CA ILE A 313 -15.56 0.83 -6.15
C ILE A 313 -16.83 0.36 -5.46
N HIS A 314 -16.91 0.57 -4.14
CA HIS A 314 -18.00 0.13 -3.29
C HIS A 314 -19.28 0.99 -3.43
N GLN A 315 -19.21 2.16 -4.08
CA GLN A 315 -20.39 3.02 -4.33
C GLN A 315 -20.90 2.98 -5.77
N LEU A 316 -20.06 2.53 -6.71
CA LEU A 316 -20.43 2.42 -8.13
C LEU A 316 -21.78 1.70 -8.36
N PRO A 317 -22.12 0.59 -7.67
CA PRO A 317 -23.40 -0.08 -7.87
C PRO A 317 -24.61 0.81 -7.59
N PHE A 318 -24.53 1.70 -6.59
CA PHE A 318 -25.64 2.59 -6.25
C PHE A 318 -25.87 3.64 -7.33
N PHE A 319 -24.81 4.29 -7.82
CA PHE A 319 -24.92 5.28 -8.89
C PHE A 319 -25.33 4.65 -10.22
N VAL A 320 -24.78 3.48 -10.57
CA VAL A 320 -25.15 2.77 -11.81
C VAL A 320 -26.64 2.43 -11.85
N VAL A 321 -27.25 2.12 -10.71
CA VAL A 321 -28.67 1.77 -10.64
C VAL A 321 -29.57 3.00 -10.49
N ALA A 322 -29.12 4.05 -9.81
CA ALA A 322 -29.95 5.20 -9.44
C ALA A 322 -29.76 6.46 -10.32
N CYS A 323 -28.71 6.52 -11.14
CA CYS A 323 -28.43 7.65 -12.02
C CYS A 323 -28.53 7.26 -13.50
N ASP A 324 -28.88 8.23 -14.36
CA ASP A 324 -29.02 8.03 -15.80
C ASP A 324 -27.68 7.69 -16.46
N TYR A 325 -26.61 8.34 -16.00
CA TYR A 325 -25.24 8.09 -16.47
C TYR A 325 -24.28 8.01 -15.29
N THR A 326 -23.38 7.03 -15.32
CA THR A 326 -22.33 6.87 -14.30
C THR A 326 -20.97 6.65 -14.95
N MET A 327 -20.01 7.52 -14.63
CA MET A 327 -18.61 7.35 -14.98
C MET A 327 -17.92 6.44 -13.97
N ILE A 328 -17.34 5.35 -14.46
CA ILE A 328 -16.87 4.25 -13.63
C ILE A 328 -15.36 4.32 -13.44
N GLY A 329 -14.90 4.55 -12.22
CA GLY A 329 -13.49 4.36 -11.87
C GLY A 329 -12.56 5.30 -12.64
N GLU A 330 -11.77 4.72 -13.54
CA GLU A 330 -10.84 5.48 -14.38
C GLU A 330 -11.52 6.45 -15.34
N GLU A 331 -12.77 6.18 -15.76
CA GLU A 331 -13.49 7.12 -16.63
C GLU A 331 -13.60 8.50 -15.99
N PHE A 332 -13.80 8.55 -14.67
CA PHE A 332 -13.83 9.81 -13.91
C PHE A 332 -12.51 10.58 -14.00
N PHE A 333 -11.37 9.90 -13.94
CA PHE A 333 -10.05 10.52 -14.08
C PHE A 333 -9.73 10.89 -15.55
N ALA A 334 -10.18 10.09 -16.50
CA ALA A 334 -10.00 10.36 -17.93
C ALA A 334 -10.76 11.62 -18.40
N THR A 335 -11.78 12.04 -17.65
CA THR A 335 -12.62 13.20 -17.98
C THR A 335 -11.82 14.49 -18.21
N SER A 336 -10.83 14.79 -17.38
CA SER A 336 -10.05 16.03 -17.55
C SER A 336 -9.27 16.03 -18.86
N ALA A 337 -8.73 14.88 -19.27
CA ALA A 337 -8.07 14.70 -20.57
C ALA A 337 -9.04 14.86 -21.75
N TYR A 338 -10.29 14.44 -21.57
CA TYR A 338 -11.33 14.57 -22.59
C TYR A 338 -11.78 16.02 -22.79
N LEU A 339 -11.98 16.75 -21.69
CA LEU A 339 -12.49 18.12 -21.69
C LEU A 339 -11.41 19.13 -22.12
N SER A 340 -10.19 19.04 -21.59
CA SER A 340 -9.12 20.00 -21.91
C SER A 340 -8.42 19.71 -23.24
N ARG A 341 -8.46 18.45 -23.71
CA ARG A 341 -7.70 17.96 -24.86
C ARG A 341 -6.19 18.25 -24.77
N GLU A 342 -5.68 18.44 -23.56
CA GLU A 342 -4.28 18.77 -23.35
C GLU A 342 -3.39 17.58 -23.73
N PRO A 343 -2.39 17.77 -24.62
CA PRO A 343 -1.55 16.68 -25.12
C PRO A 343 -0.91 15.82 -24.03
N MET A 344 -0.57 16.42 -22.88
CA MET A 344 0.04 15.72 -21.77
C MET A 344 -0.91 14.72 -21.10
N LEU A 345 -2.16 15.14 -20.85
CA LEU A 345 -3.18 14.29 -20.23
C LEU A 345 -3.60 13.19 -21.21
N VAL A 346 -3.83 13.54 -22.47
CA VAL A 346 -4.22 12.61 -23.54
C VAL A 346 -3.15 11.54 -23.77
N GLY A 347 -1.87 11.94 -23.84
CA GLY A 347 -0.76 11.01 -24.05
C GLY A 347 -0.57 10.05 -22.88
N THR A 348 -0.68 10.54 -21.64
CA THR A 348 -0.56 9.72 -20.44
C THR A 348 -1.70 8.72 -20.32
N LEU A 349 -2.94 9.14 -20.58
CA LEU A 349 -4.11 8.27 -20.62
C LEU A 349 -3.90 7.13 -21.63
N LYS A 350 -3.45 7.46 -22.84
CA LYS A 350 -3.23 6.44 -23.88
C LYS A 350 -2.10 5.46 -23.55
N GLY A 351 -1.03 5.94 -22.92
CA GLY A 351 0.05 5.08 -22.43
C GLY A 351 -0.44 4.12 -21.35
N GLY A 352 -1.28 4.61 -20.43
CA GLY A 352 -1.98 3.79 -19.43
C GLY A 352 -2.84 2.71 -20.04
N ASP A 353 -3.71 3.09 -21.00
CA ASP A 353 -4.58 2.16 -21.71
C ASP A 353 -3.79 1.07 -22.46
N MET A 354 -2.68 1.44 -23.11
CA MET A 354 -1.85 0.48 -23.83
C MET A 354 -1.19 -0.52 -22.88
N MET A 355 -0.72 -0.07 -21.72
CA MET A 355 -0.17 -0.99 -20.72
C MET A 355 -1.24 -1.97 -20.21
N LYS A 356 -2.47 -1.50 -20.01
CA LYS A 356 -3.58 -2.38 -19.64
C LYS A 356 -3.87 -3.40 -20.72
N LEU A 357 -3.83 -3.01 -21.99
CA LEU A 357 -3.98 -3.94 -23.10
C LEU A 357 -2.87 -5.01 -23.10
N VAL A 358 -1.61 -4.61 -22.91
CA VAL A 358 -0.48 -5.53 -22.79
C VAL A 358 -0.69 -6.51 -21.62
N ILE A 359 -1.12 -6.02 -20.46
CA ILE A 359 -1.42 -6.86 -19.29
C ILE A 359 -2.57 -7.82 -19.59
N MET A 360 -3.67 -7.35 -20.21
CA MET A 360 -4.81 -8.20 -20.58
C MET A 360 -4.39 -9.33 -21.53
N VAL A 361 -3.63 -9.01 -22.58
CA VAL A 361 -3.11 -10.02 -23.52
C VAL A 361 -2.19 -11.01 -22.80
N PHE A 362 -1.29 -10.51 -21.95
CA PHE A 362 -0.42 -11.37 -21.15
C PHE A 362 -1.21 -12.31 -20.24
N LEU A 363 -2.24 -11.81 -19.55
CA LEU A 363 -3.10 -12.62 -18.67
C LEU A 363 -3.86 -13.70 -19.44
N VAL A 364 -4.38 -13.39 -20.63
CA VAL A 364 -5.05 -14.38 -21.49
C VAL A 364 -4.08 -15.47 -21.94
N VAL A 365 -2.88 -15.09 -22.40
CA VAL A 365 -1.84 -16.05 -22.80
C VAL A 365 -1.40 -16.90 -21.61
N ALA A 366 -1.19 -16.29 -20.45
CA ALA A 366 -0.81 -16.99 -19.22
C ALA A 366 -1.89 -17.97 -18.77
N ALA A 367 -3.17 -17.60 -18.87
CA ALA A 367 -4.29 -18.46 -18.54
C ALA A 367 -4.33 -19.70 -19.45
N ILE A 368 -4.21 -19.51 -20.77
CA ILE A 368 -4.19 -20.61 -21.75
C ILE A 368 -3.00 -21.54 -21.48
N ALA A 369 -1.81 -20.98 -21.31
CA ALA A 369 -0.60 -21.76 -21.06
C ALA A 369 -0.66 -22.54 -19.74
N ALA A 370 -1.25 -21.95 -18.69
CA ALA A 370 -1.49 -22.63 -17.42
C ALA A 370 -2.46 -23.81 -17.60
N THR A 371 -3.54 -23.64 -18.38
CA THR A 371 -4.47 -24.73 -18.72
C THR A 371 -3.79 -25.87 -19.49
N MET A 372 -2.79 -25.55 -20.33
CA MET A 372 -1.99 -26.54 -21.07
C MET A 372 -0.87 -27.20 -20.23
N GLY A 373 -0.72 -26.86 -18.95
CA GLY A 373 0.29 -27.43 -18.06
C GLY A 373 1.66 -26.72 -18.07
N HIS A 374 1.78 -25.56 -18.72
CA HIS A 374 3.01 -24.77 -18.79
C HIS A 374 3.06 -23.63 -17.76
N SER A 375 2.58 -23.87 -16.53
CA SER A 375 2.47 -22.83 -15.48
C SER A 375 3.82 -22.32 -14.95
N GLU A 376 4.87 -23.11 -15.02
CA GLU A 376 6.17 -22.79 -14.39
C GLU A 376 6.86 -21.58 -15.04
N ALA A 377 6.73 -21.41 -16.35
CA ALA A 377 7.34 -20.27 -17.07
C ALA A 377 6.72 -18.92 -16.67
N PHE A 378 5.43 -18.89 -16.34
CA PHE A 378 4.73 -17.66 -15.94
C PHE A 378 4.89 -17.36 -14.45
N ARG A 379 4.99 -18.41 -13.61
CA ARG A 379 5.27 -18.26 -12.17
C ARG A 379 6.62 -17.60 -11.92
N SER A 380 7.66 -17.96 -12.68
CA SER A 380 8.97 -17.30 -12.54
C SER A 380 8.96 -15.82 -12.90
N LEU A 381 8.00 -15.36 -13.71
CA LEU A 381 7.88 -13.95 -14.10
C LEU A 381 7.09 -13.13 -13.07
N LEU A 382 6.09 -13.73 -12.42
CA LEU A 382 5.16 -13.03 -11.52
C LEU A 382 5.57 -13.07 -10.04
N VAL A 383 6.36 -14.06 -9.64
CA VAL A 383 6.81 -14.17 -8.24
C VAL A 383 8.05 -13.31 -8.04
N ILE A 384 7.92 -12.26 -7.23
CA ILE A 384 9.06 -11.53 -6.68
C ILE A 384 9.70 -12.45 -5.63
N ARG A 385 10.91 -12.94 -5.92
CA ARG A 385 11.67 -13.81 -5.01
C ARG A 385 12.53 -13.00 -4.05
#